data_AF-A0A4Y7PFE9-F1
#
_entry.id   AF-A0A4Y7PFE9-F1
#
_cell.length_a   1.000
_cell.length_b   1.000
_cell.length_c   1.000
_cell.angle_alpha   90.00
_cell.angle_beta   90.00
_cell.angle_gamma   90.00
#
_symmetry.space_group_name_H-M   'P 1'
#
loop_
_entity.id
_entity.type
_entity.pdbx_description
1 polymer ?
#
loop_
_entity_poly.entity_id
_entity_poly.type
_entity_poly.pdbx_seq_one_letter_code
_entity_poly.pdbx_strand_id
1 'polypeptide(L)'
;MEIGAPMACAYLLGNSDHYTSHKFKTFFWRPFIREAMKPWETDLPDLFVNPDEKLVLSKLQEKYIGISPVFDYVYRPKIFENVTLYDWFRLSRK
;
A
#
# COMPACT_ATOMS: atom_id res chain seq x y z
N MET A 1 -1.34 -2.63 12.96
CA MET A 1 -1.65 -2.14 11.61
C MET A 1 -3.04 -1.54 11.66
N GLU A 2 -3.26 -0.38 11.07
CA GLU A 2 -4.59 0.25 11.00
C GLU A 2 -5.22 -0.07 9.64
N ILE A 3 -6.51 -0.43 9.65
CA ILE A 3 -7.28 -0.69 8.45
C ILE A 3 -8.19 0.50 8.16
N GLY A 4 -8.23 0.93 6.91
CA GLY A 4 -9.12 2.01 6.51
C GLY A 4 -10.59 1.60 6.70
N ALA A 5 -11.41 2.52 7.19
CA ALA A 5 -12.86 2.33 7.34
C ALA A 5 -13.55 1.72 6.08
N PRO A 6 -13.20 2.12 4.84
CA PRO A 6 -13.79 1.51 3.64
C PRO A 6 -13.55 0.01 3.52
N MET A 7 -12.36 -0.44 3.92
CA MET A 7 -11.96 -1.84 3.81
C MET A 7 -12.64 -2.70 4.89
N ALA A 8 -12.81 -2.17 6.11
CA ALA A 8 -13.57 -2.83 7.15
C ALA A 8 -15.06 -3.00 6.77
N CYS A 9 -15.68 -1.95 6.20
CA CYS A 9 -17.04 -2.03 5.71
C CYS A 9 -17.21 -3.05 4.58
N ALA A 10 -16.26 -3.12 3.64
CA ALA A 10 -16.30 -4.09 2.54
C ALA A 10 -16.28 -5.55 3.06
N TYR A 11 -15.45 -5.83 4.06
CA TYR A 11 -15.41 -7.14 4.71
C TYR A 11 -16.73 -7.48 5.42
N LEU A 12 -17.30 -6.55 6.19
CA LEU A 12 -18.57 -6.74 6.88
C LEU A 12 -19.74 -7.00 5.94
N LEU A 13 -19.69 -6.42 4.73
CA LEU A 13 -20.69 -6.63 3.68
C LEU A 13 -20.48 -7.93 2.89
N GLY A 14 -19.45 -8.73 3.21
CA GLY A 14 -19.15 -9.99 2.51
C GLY A 14 -18.57 -9.80 1.12
N ASN A 15 -18.07 -8.60 0.79
CA ASN A 15 -17.42 -8.38 -0.49
C ASN A 15 -16.10 -9.15 -0.55
N SER A 16 -15.76 -9.69 -1.73
CA SER A 16 -14.46 -10.31 -1.91
C SER A 16 -13.35 -9.27 -1.72
N ASP A 17 -12.31 -9.67 -1.01
CA ASP A 17 -11.10 -8.86 -0.76
C ASP A 17 -10.30 -8.53 -2.03
N HIS A 18 -10.79 -9.01 -3.18
CA HIS A 18 -10.28 -8.70 -4.50
C HIS A 18 -11.37 -7.95 -5.29
N TYR A 19 -11.07 -6.75 -5.76
CA TYR A 19 -11.88 -6.09 -6.79
C TYR A 19 -11.66 -6.84 -8.12
N THR A 20 -12.52 -7.81 -8.41
CA THR A 20 -12.40 -8.69 -9.58
C THR A 20 -13.11 -8.17 -10.82
N SER A 21 -14.06 -7.22 -10.68
CA SER A 21 -14.82 -6.69 -11.82
C SER A 21 -14.00 -5.79 -12.75
N HIS A 22 -12.95 -5.13 -12.23
CA HIS A 22 -12.14 -4.19 -12.99
C HIS A 22 -10.65 -4.36 -12.69
N LYS A 23 -9.83 -4.36 -13.74
CA LYS A 23 -8.38 -4.26 -13.61
C LYS A 23 -8.01 -2.80 -13.55
N PHE A 24 -7.68 -2.31 -12.36
CA PHE A 24 -7.12 -0.97 -12.21
C PHE A 24 -5.65 -0.98 -12.64
N LYS A 25 -5.26 -0.01 -13.47
CA LYS A 25 -3.83 0.26 -13.66
C LYS A 25 -3.31 0.97 -12.42
N THR A 26 -2.16 0.52 -11.91
CA THR A 26 -1.48 1.18 -10.80
C THR A 26 -1.23 2.64 -11.17
N PHE A 27 -1.91 3.55 -10.48
CA PHE A 27 -1.84 4.98 -10.73
C PHE A 27 -1.29 5.69 -9.50
N PHE A 28 -0.09 6.23 -9.64
CA PHE A 28 0.56 6.96 -8.56
C PHE A 28 0.16 8.43 -8.63
N TRP A 29 -0.79 8.82 -7.78
CA TRP A 29 -1.33 10.18 -7.75
C TRP A 29 -0.27 11.26 -7.58
N ARG A 30 0.69 11.04 -6.66
CA ARG A 30 1.73 12.05 -6.34
C ARG A 30 2.71 12.30 -7.49
N PRO A 31 3.32 11.28 -8.13
CA PRO A 31 4.09 11.46 -9.35
C PRO A 31 3.29 12.12 -10.47
N PHE A 32 2.03 11.71 -10.67
CA PHE A 32 1.17 12.28 -11.70
C PHE A 32 0.93 13.78 -11.47
N ILE A 33 0.54 14.19 -10.26
CA ILE A 33 0.34 15.61 -9.94
C ILE A 33 1.63 16.39 -10.10
N ARG A 34 2.76 15.83 -9.67
CA ARG A 34 4.06 16.48 -9.84
C ARG A 34 4.36 16.78 -11.30
N GLU A 35 4.22 15.78 -12.18
CA GLU A 35 4.40 15.95 -13.63
C GLU A 35 3.39 16.95 -14.21
N ALA A 36 2.12 16.83 -13.82
CA ALA A 36 1.07 17.73 -14.28
C ALA A 36 1.28 19.16 -13.79
N MET A 37 1.93 19.39 -12.65
CA MET A 37 2.16 20.72 -12.09
C MET A 37 3.49 21.35 -12.50
N LYS A 38 4.39 20.63 -13.19
CA LYS A 38 5.68 21.16 -13.68
C LYS A 38 5.57 22.51 -14.40
N PRO A 39 4.58 22.75 -15.28
CA PRO A 39 4.44 24.05 -15.95
C PRO A 39 4.11 25.23 -15.03
N TRP A 40 3.71 24.97 -13.78
CA TRP A 40 3.27 25.95 -12.78
C TRP A 40 4.28 26.07 -11.60
N GLU A 41 5.55 25.76 -11.86
CA GLU A 41 6.68 25.51 -10.94
C GLU A 41 7.08 26.60 -9.91
N THR A 42 6.22 27.56 -9.56
CA THR A 42 6.63 28.67 -8.67
C THR A 42 6.40 28.40 -7.18
N ASP A 43 5.34 27.71 -6.76
CA ASP A 43 5.04 27.59 -5.33
C ASP A 43 4.30 26.28 -5.01
N LEU A 44 4.98 25.14 -5.11
CA LEU A 44 4.49 23.93 -4.45
C LEU A 44 5.25 23.76 -3.14
N PRO A 45 4.61 24.05 -1.99
CA PRO A 45 5.17 23.69 -0.70
C PRO A 45 5.47 22.19 -0.67
N ASP A 46 6.34 21.77 0.26
CA ASP A 46 6.72 20.39 0.58
C ASP A 46 5.55 19.39 0.85
N LEU A 47 4.30 19.75 0.54
CA LEU A 47 3.07 18.94 0.57
C LEU A 47 3.19 17.55 -0.08
N PHE A 48 4.17 17.32 -0.96
CA PHE A 48 4.38 16.03 -1.60
C PHE A 48 5.37 15.11 -0.89
N VAL A 49 6.17 15.66 0.04
CA VAL A 49 6.97 14.87 0.97
C VAL A 49 6.02 14.48 2.10
N ASN A 50 5.77 13.18 2.29
CA ASN A 50 5.18 12.72 3.54
C ASN A 50 6.32 12.63 4.56
N PRO A 51 6.47 13.58 5.50
CA PRO A 51 7.54 13.50 6.49
C PRO A 51 7.40 12.26 7.41
N ASP A 52 6.19 11.70 7.51
CA ASP A 52 5.89 10.54 8.35
C ASP A 52 6.05 9.18 7.63
N GLU A 53 6.39 9.16 6.34
CA GLU A 53 6.51 7.91 5.59
C GLU A 53 7.86 7.22 5.91
N LYS A 54 7.86 6.43 6.98
CA LYS A 54 9.01 5.64 7.42
C LYS A 54 9.11 4.35 6.63
N LEU A 55 10.07 4.27 5.72
CA LEU A 55 10.44 3.04 5.02
C LEU A 55 11.50 2.27 5.83
N VAL A 56 11.27 0.97 6.03
CA VAL A 56 12.28 0.08 6.63
C VAL A 56 13.22 -0.37 5.51
N LEU A 57 14.51 -0.08 5.62
CA LEU A 57 15.51 -0.52 4.64
C LEU A 57 16.17 -1.81 5.11
N SER A 58 16.27 -2.80 4.22
CA SER A 58 17.09 -4.00 4.43
C SER A 58 18.21 -4.04 3.41
N LYS A 59 19.41 -4.39 3.88
CA LYS A 59 20.61 -4.52 3.05
C LYS A 59 20.82 -6.00 2.71
N LEU A 60 20.66 -6.35 1.45
CA LEU A 60 20.94 -7.69 0.94
C LEU A 60 22.01 -7.59 -0.15
N GLN A 61 23.15 -8.27 0.04
CA GLN A 61 24.23 -8.36 -0.97
C GLN A 61 24.57 -7.01 -1.63
N GLU A 62 24.89 -6.00 -0.80
CA GLU A 62 25.22 -4.63 -1.21
C GLU A 62 24.08 -3.78 -1.82
N LYS A 63 22.88 -4.32 -2.00
CA LYS A 63 21.71 -3.57 -2.48
C LYS A 63 20.75 -3.25 -1.32
N TYR A 64 20.25 -2.02 -1.28
CA TYR A 64 19.21 -1.62 -0.35
C TYR A 64 17.83 -1.89 -0.96
N ILE A 65 16.99 -2.57 -0.20
CA ILE A 65 15.61 -2.88 -0.57
C ILE A 65 14.71 -2.26 0.50
N GLY A 66 13.73 -1.46 0.08
CA GLY A 66 12.68 -0.98 0.97
C GLY A 66 11.74 -2.12 1.29
N ILE A 67 11.63 -2.50 2.56
CA ILE A 67 10.67 -3.48 3.06
C ILE A 67 9.44 -2.74 3.56
N SER A 68 8.29 -3.08 2.98
CA SER A 68 6.98 -2.66 3.47
C SER A 68 6.33 -3.82 4.23
N PRO A 69 5.62 -3.57 5.34
CA PRO A 69 4.83 -4.60 6.03
C PRO A 69 3.73 -5.20 5.14
N VAL A 70 3.40 -4.58 4.01
CA VAL A 70 2.49 -5.14 2.98
C VAL A 70 3.09 -6.38 2.32
N PHE A 71 4.42 -6.50 2.28
CA PHE A 71 5.10 -7.63 1.64
C PHE A 71 4.83 -8.96 2.33
N ASP A 72 4.58 -8.97 3.64
CA ASP A 72 4.23 -10.19 4.37
C ASP A 72 2.95 -10.82 3.83
N TYR A 73 1.97 -9.99 3.45
CA TYR A 73 0.74 -10.46 2.83
C TYR A 73 0.93 -10.81 1.35
N VAL A 74 1.68 -9.99 0.59
CA VAL A 74 1.91 -10.20 -0.86
C VAL A 74 2.66 -11.50 -1.13
N TYR A 75 3.66 -11.82 -0.30
CA TYR A 75 4.50 -13.00 -0.44
C TYR A 75 4.14 -14.11 0.54
N ARG A 76 2.91 -14.11 1.06
CA ARG A 76 2.46 -15.10 2.04
C ARG A 76 2.53 -16.54 1.48
N PRO A 77 2.85 -17.54 2.32
CA PRO A 77 2.79 -18.94 1.93
C PRO A 77 1.41 -19.35 1.38
N LYS A 78 1.37 -20.29 0.43
CA LYS A 78 0.11 -20.77 -0.19
C LYS A 78 -0.91 -21.33 0.80
N ILE A 79 -0.47 -21.83 1.96
CA ILE A 79 -1.37 -22.27 3.04
C ILE A 79 -2.26 -21.14 3.59
N PHE A 80 -1.90 -19.87 3.33
CA PHE A 80 -2.67 -18.69 3.71
C PHE A 80 -3.32 -17.99 2.50
N GLU A 81 -3.41 -18.66 1.35
CA GLU A 81 -4.03 -18.09 0.15
C GLU A 81 -5.50 -17.73 0.37
N ASN A 82 -6.19 -18.57 1.13
CA ASN A 82 -7.57 -18.44 1.61
C ASN A 82 -7.75 -17.42 2.75
N VAL A 83 -6.67 -16.80 3.27
CA VAL A 83 -6.76 -15.75 4.29
C VAL A 83 -6.91 -14.39 3.61
N THR A 84 -7.98 -13.68 3.96
CA THR A 84 -8.21 -12.30 3.50
C THR A 84 -7.18 -11.34 4.10
N LEU A 85 -6.90 -10.22 3.43
CA LEU A 85 -6.06 -9.14 3.92
C LEU A 85 -6.59 -8.61 5.26
N TYR A 86 -7.92 -8.55 5.44
CA TYR A 86 -8.54 -8.20 6.71
C TYR A 86 -8.14 -9.17 7.84
N ASP A 87 -8.33 -10.46 7.62
CA ASP A 87 -8.01 -11.49 8.63
C ASP A 87 -6.50 -11.56 8.88
N TRP A 88 -5.68 -11.37 7.84
CA TRP A 88 -4.25 -11.25 7.97
C TRP A 88 -3.87 -10.08 8.88
N PHE A 89 -4.41 -8.88 8.64
CA PHE A 89 -4.13 -7.70 9.46
C PHE A 89 -4.60 -7.84 10.90
N ARG A 90 -5.75 -8.50 11.12
CA ARG A 90 -6.33 -8.72 12.46
C ARG A 90 -5.59 -9.80 13.25
N LEU A 91 -5.18 -10.88 12.60
CA LEU A 91 -4.59 -12.05 13.26
C LEU A 91 -3.07 -12.03 13.27
N SER A 92 -2.43 -11.35 12.32
CA SER A 92 -0.98 -11.17 12.32
C SER A 92 -0.58 -10.31 13.52
N ARG A 93 0.27 -10.88 14.37
CA ARG A 93 0.97 -10.16 15.42
C ARG A 93 2.42 -10.03 14.99
N LYS A 94 2.99 -8.86 15.29
CA LYS A 94 4.37 -8.52 14.97
C LYS A 94 5.34 -9.14 15.98
#